data_AF-A0A0D8XFS3-F1
#
_entry.id   AF-A0A0D8XFS3-F1
#
_cell.length_a   1.000
_cell.length_b   1.000
_cell.length_c   1.000
_cell.angle_alpha   90.00
_cell.angle_beta   90.00
_cell.angle_gamma   90.00
#
_symmetry.space_group_name_H-M   'P 1'
#
loop_
_entity.id
_entity.type
_entity.pdbx_description
1 polymer ?
#
loop_
_entity_poly.entity_id
_entity_poly.type
_entity_poly.pdbx_seq_one_letter_code
_entity_poly.pdbx_strand_id
1 'polypeptide(L)'
;MLSDLFESLDIDDGEFNKKCVQFITPSEYSAKIDHAGWFFSQGSYDIRLEDDRELINNRAVYFYYYKDFKNAYEVPSFGTNDLLSYLSIYKQSASSYGDWLQYLIVAKDVFANISCVGAAQTFIETVGKNFHIGYTVRAITLLERDMKNANGFVVRIIKKKLETYEKQLEELGYSDSLIREARLNMGCDMVPFEESRALDDHYHVHDSKLKIGFFRTAEYSEHLLKEFRKKFAWMFEGCSFYS
;
A
#
# COMPACT_ATOMS: atom_id res chain seq x y z
N MET A 1 60.31 -22.41 -39.98
CA MET A 1 60.64 -21.78 -38.68
C MET A 1 59.38 -21.50 -37.86
N LEU A 2 58.51 -22.51 -37.68
CA LEU A 2 57.42 -22.52 -36.69
C LEU A 2 57.29 -23.90 -36.03
N SER A 3 57.92 -24.93 -36.60
CA SER A 3 58.13 -26.26 -36.03
C SER A 3 58.92 -26.24 -34.73
N ASP A 4 59.89 -25.34 -34.63
CA ASP A 4 60.86 -25.33 -33.52
C ASP A 4 60.31 -24.63 -32.25
N LEU A 5 59.08 -24.08 -32.31
CA LEU A 5 58.44 -23.41 -31.17
C LEU A 5 57.59 -24.37 -30.32
N PHE A 6 57.24 -25.55 -30.85
CA PHE A 6 56.37 -26.54 -30.18
C PHE A 6 57.10 -27.81 -29.74
N GLU A 7 58.39 -27.93 -30.05
CA GLU A 7 59.20 -29.13 -29.73
C GLU A 7 59.74 -29.12 -28.29
N SER A 8 59.52 -28.05 -27.52
CA SER A 8 60.00 -27.93 -26.12
C SER A 8 58.89 -27.92 -25.07
N LEU A 9 57.68 -28.38 -25.41
CA LEU A 9 56.63 -28.63 -24.42
C LEU A 9 56.75 -30.08 -23.93
N ASP A 10 57.77 -30.34 -23.12
CA ASP A 10 57.78 -31.51 -22.24
C ASP A 10 56.65 -31.32 -21.23
N ILE A 11 55.54 -32.03 -21.46
CA ILE A 11 54.48 -32.14 -20.47
C ILE A 11 55.03 -33.03 -19.36
N ASP A 12 55.30 -32.43 -18.21
CA ASP A 12 55.72 -33.13 -16.99
C ASP A 12 54.59 -34.06 -16.53
N ASP A 13 54.70 -35.35 -16.88
CA ASP A 13 53.76 -36.41 -16.47
C ASP A 13 53.78 -36.69 -14.95
N GLY A 14 54.56 -35.92 -14.16
CA GLY A 14 54.68 -36.04 -12.71
C GLY A 14 53.49 -35.58 -11.87
N GLU A 15 52.47 -34.92 -12.45
CA GLU A 15 51.33 -34.36 -11.69
C GLU A 15 49.99 -35.14 -11.81
N PHE A 16 49.98 -36.34 -12.41
CA PHE A 16 48.76 -37.16 -12.54
C PHE A 16 48.34 -37.96 -11.29
N ASN A 17 48.90 -37.66 -10.11
CA ASN A 17 48.46 -38.24 -8.84
C ASN A 17 47.36 -37.43 -8.13
N LYS A 18 46.60 -36.58 -8.85
CA LYS A 18 45.30 -36.09 -8.36
C LYS A 18 44.27 -37.17 -8.62
N LYS A 19 43.78 -37.79 -7.53
CA LYS A 19 42.69 -38.80 -7.52
C LYS A 19 41.74 -38.57 -8.69
N CYS A 20 41.77 -39.47 -9.67
CA CYS A 20 40.87 -39.46 -10.81
C CYS A 20 39.44 -39.30 -10.27
N VAL A 21 38.76 -38.22 -10.67
CA VAL A 21 37.40 -37.91 -10.22
C VAL A 21 36.54 -39.13 -10.54
N GLN A 22 36.09 -39.85 -9.52
CA GLN A 22 35.18 -40.97 -9.72
C GLN A 22 33.87 -40.40 -10.26
N PHE A 23 33.59 -40.66 -11.53
CA PHE A 23 32.32 -40.31 -12.15
C PHE A 23 31.21 -41.13 -11.51
N ILE A 24 30.30 -40.44 -10.84
CA ILE A 24 29.15 -41.02 -10.16
C ILE A 24 28.14 -41.48 -11.23
N THR A 25 27.57 -42.67 -11.09
CA THR A 25 26.53 -43.13 -12.03
C THR A 25 25.22 -42.34 -11.83
N PRO A 26 24.36 -42.19 -12.85
CA PRO A 26 23.08 -41.46 -12.70
C PRO A 26 22.20 -41.98 -11.55
N SER A 27 22.31 -43.27 -11.23
CA SER A 27 21.64 -43.94 -10.11
C SER A 27 22.21 -43.58 -8.73
N GLU A 28 23.43 -43.09 -8.66
CA GLU A 28 24.12 -42.64 -7.44
C GLU A 28 24.08 -41.11 -7.28
N TYR A 29 23.60 -40.39 -8.30
CA TYR A 29 23.39 -38.94 -8.25
C TYR A 29 22.13 -38.62 -7.44
N SER A 30 22.31 -38.04 -6.25
CA SER A 30 21.25 -37.31 -5.56
C SER A 30 21.55 -35.82 -5.64
N ALA A 31 20.69 -35.05 -6.31
CA ALA A 31 20.79 -33.61 -6.30
C ALA A 31 20.45 -33.12 -4.89
N LYS A 32 21.45 -32.68 -4.13
CA LYS A 32 21.19 -31.84 -2.97
C LYS A 32 20.57 -30.54 -3.50
N ILE A 33 19.41 -30.18 -2.98
CA ILE A 33 18.76 -28.92 -3.34
C ILE A 33 19.48 -27.82 -2.54
N ASP A 34 20.66 -27.43 -3.01
CA ASP A 34 21.49 -26.41 -2.36
C ASP A 34 20.89 -24.99 -2.47
N HIS A 35 19.80 -24.86 -3.23
CA HIS A 35 19.09 -23.61 -3.49
C HIS A 35 17.70 -23.55 -2.79
N ALA A 36 17.37 -24.47 -1.87
CA ALA A 36 16.11 -24.35 -1.13
C ALA A 36 16.17 -23.11 -0.21
N GLY A 37 15.38 -22.09 -0.52
CA GLY A 37 15.34 -20.86 0.29
C GLY A 37 16.59 -19.99 0.21
N TRP A 38 17.40 -20.11 -0.84
CA TRP A 38 18.65 -19.36 -1.00
C TRP A 38 18.45 -17.83 -0.88
N PHE A 39 17.32 -17.31 -1.36
CA PHE A 39 16.92 -15.90 -1.30
C PHE A 39 16.52 -15.43 0.11
N PHE A 40 16.41 -16.32 1.11
CA PHE A 40 16.24 -15.90 2.52
C PHE A 40 17.56 -15.47 3.17
N SER A 41 18.70 -15.77 2.55
CA SER A 41 20.02 -15.48 3.10
C SER A 41 20.39 -14.02 2.86
N GLN A 42 19.85 -13.10 3.67
CA GLN A 42 20.09 -11.64 3.62
C GLN A 42 21.53 -11.21 3.99
N GLY A 43 22.51 -12.12 3.93
CA GLY A 43 23.90 -11.76 4.15
C GLY A 43 24.52 -11.17 2.89
N SER A 44 24.75 -9.86 2.87
CA SER A 44 25.70 -9.12 1.99
C SER A 44 25.21 -8.40 0.73
N TYR A 45 23.91 -8.19 0.57
CA TYR A 45 23.44 -7.41 -0.58
C TYR A 45 22.92 -6.03 -0.17
N ASP A 46 23.72 -5.03 -0.49
CA ASP A 46 23.45 -3.59 -0.40
C ASP A 46 22.41 -3.19 -1.47
N ILE A 47 21.21 -3.79 -1.41
CA ILE A 47 20.19 -3.67 -2.46
C ILE A 47 19.05 -2.74 -2.04
N ARG A 48 18.66 -1.94 -3.03
CA ARG A 48 17.69 -0.85 -3.05
C ARG A 48 16.28 -1.34 -2.67
N LEU A 49 15.50 -0.42 -2.09
CA LEU A 49 14.09 -0.57 -1.65
C LEU A 49 13.10 -1.20 -2.66
N GLU A 50 13.44 -1.32 -3.95
CA GLU A 50 12.63 -2.03 -4.95
C GLU A 50 12.60 -3.56 -4.72
N ASP A 51 13.64 -4.10 -4.09
CA ASP A 51 13.86 -5.54 -3.93
C ASP A 51 13.01 -6.15 -2.80
N ASP A 52 12.56 -5.36 -1.82
CA ASP A 52 11.79 -5.90 -0.68
C ASP A 52 10.39 -6.38 -1.09
N ARG A 53 9.72 -5.67 -2.03
CA ARG A 53 8.41 -6.11 -2.55
C ARG A 53 8.55 -7.37 -3.38
N GLU A 54 9.59 -7.43 -4.20
CA GLU A 54 9.90 -8.58 -5.04
C GLU A 54 10.29 -9.78 -4.18
N LEU A 55 11.06 -9.57 -3.11
CA LEU A 55 11.43 -10.57 -2.13
C LEU A 55 10.22 -11.12 -1.37
N ILE A 56 9.29 -10.26 -0.93
CA ILE A 56 8.03 -10.69 -0.30
C ILE A 56 7.20 -11.52 -1.28
N ASN A 57 7.11 -11.10 -2.54
CA ASN A 57 6.38 -11.83 -3.57
C ASN A 57 7.04 -13.20 -3.86
N ASN A 58 8.36 -13.24 -4.02
CA ASN A 58 9.13 -14.47 -4.24
C ASN A 58 9.02 -15.42 -3.04
N ARG A 59 9.02 -14.88 -1.81
CA ARG A 59 8.76 -15.63 -0.57
C ARG A 59 7.35 -16.22 -0.56
N ALA A 60 6.32 -15.44 -0.91
CA ALA A 60 4.95 -15.92 -0.98
C ALA A 60 4.78 -17.03 -2.04
N VAL A 61 5.36 -16.85 -3.22
CA VAL A 61 5.36 -17.84 -4.31
C VAL A 61 6.09 -19.12 -3.90
N TYR A 62 7.22 -19.02 -3.19
CA TYR A 62 7.95 -20.15 -2.65
C TYR A 62 7.06 -20.96 -1.69
N PHE A 63 6.51 -20.33 -0.65
CA PHE A 63 5.67 -21.04 0.32
C PHE A 63 4.40 -21.62 -0.32
N TYR A 64 3.83 -20.93 -1.32
CA TYR A 64 2.72 -21.46 -2.12
C TYR A 64 3.11 -22.74 -2.86
N TYR A 65 4.28 -22.79 -3.50
CA TYR A 65 4.78 -23.97 -4.22
C TYR A 65 4.97 -25.18 -3.28
N TYR A 66 5.46 -24.94 -2.06
CA TYR A 66 5.63 -25.98 -1.03
C TYR A 66 4.35 -26.32 -0.25
N LYS A 67 3.19 -25.78 -0.65
CA LYS A 67 1.88 -25.97 0.00
C LYS A 67 1.84 -25.52 1.46
N ASP A 68 2.76 -24.64 1.86
CA ASP A 68 2.79 -24.00 3.17
C ASP A 68 2.04 -22.67 3.10
N PHE A 69 0.73 -22.77 2.90
CA PHE A 69 -0.12 -21.60 2.65
C PHE A 69 -0.12 -20.62 3.82
N LYS A 70 0.06 -21.10 5.07
CA LYS A 70 0.11 -20.24 6.25
C LYS A 70 1.22 -19.20 6.11
N ASN A 71 2.43 -19.64 5.75
CA ASN A 71 3.59 -18.76 5.58
C ASN A 71 3.55 -17.97 4.27
N ALA A 72 2.77 -18.40 3.27
CA ALA A 72 2.56 -17.66 2.03
C ALA A 72 1.66 -16.42 2.22
N TYR A 73 0.69 -16.49 3.14
CA TYR A 73 -0.25 -15.40 3.43
C TYR A 73 0.16 -14.53 4.63
N GLU A 74 1.13 -14.96 5.44
CA GLU A 74 1.69 -14.14 6.51
C GLU A 74 2.48 -12.97 5.90
N VAL A 75 1.82 -11.81 5.81
CA VAL A 75 2.49 -10.53 5.59
C VAL A 75 3.46 -10.35 6.77
N PRO A 76 4.75 -10.05 6.53
CA PRO A 76 5.69 -9.78 7.60
C PRO A 76 5.10 -8.70 8.53
N SER A 77 4.75 -9.10 9.75
CA SER A 77 4.36 -8.14 10.77
C SER A 77 5.61 -7.44 11.25
N PHE A 78 5.75 -6.17 10.91
CA PHE A 78 6.86 -5.35 11.38
C PHE A 78 6.58 -4.87 12.81
N GLY A 79 7.58 -4.91 13.68
CA GLY A 79 7.46 -4.31 15.00
C GLY A 79 7.26 -2.79 14.88
N THR A 80 6.70 -2.17 15.92
CA THR A 80 6.51 -0.70 15.95
C THR A 80 7.83 0.05 15.71
N ASN A 81 8.94 -0.42 16.28
CA ASN A 81 10.25 0.19 16.10
C ASN A 81 10.76 0.10 14.66
N ASP A 82 10.49 -1.02 13.98
CA ASP A 82 10.90 -1.22 12.59
C ASP A 82 10.10 -0.30 11.68
N LEU A 83 8.77 -0.22 11.86
CA LEU A 83 7.91 0.71 11.11
C LEU A 83 8.35 2.17 11.26
N LEU A 84 8.70 2.59 12.48
CA LEU A 84 9.19 3.94 12.74
C LEU A 84 10.56 4.19 12.12
N SER A 85 11.45 3.19 12.16
CA SER A 85 12.76 3.25 11.51
C SER A 85 12.62 3.41 10.00
N TYR A 86 11.80 2.57 9.35
CA TYR A 86 11.53 2.66 7.91
C TYR A 86 10.91 4.00 7.52
N LEU A 87 9.95 4.51 8.30
CA LEU A 87 9.40 5.85 8.08
C LEU A 87 10.48 6.93 8.18
N SER A 88 11.40 6.83 9.13
CA SER A 88 12.47 7.82 9.29
C SER A 88 13.43 7.82 8.09
N ILE A 89 13.77 6.64 7.58
CA ILE A 89 14.61 6.46 6.39
C ILE A 89 13.88 7.01 5.16
N TYR A 90 12.59 6.69 5.00
CA TYR A 90 11.81 7.20 3.86
C TYR A 90 11.67 8.73 3.91
N LYS A 91 11.44 9.31 5.09
CA LYS A 91 11.40 10.77 5.23
C LYS A 91 12.69 11.44 4.75
N GLN A 92 13.85 10.82 5.01
CA GLN A 92 15.16 11.33 4.60
C GLN A 92 15.41 11.18 3.09
N SER A 93 14.83 10.16 2.44
CA SER A 93 14.97 9.92 1.00
C SER A 93 13.93 10.65 0.14
N ALA A 94 12.86 11.20 0.75
CA ALA A 94 11.82 11.94 0.04
C ALA A 94 12.36 13.27 -0.52
N SER A 95 12.55 13.32 -1.84
CA SER A 95 13.17 14.47 -2.53
C SER A 95 12.21 15.19 -3.49
N SER A 96 11.19 14.50 -3.99
CA SER A 96 10.16 15.08 -4.86
C SER A 96 8.81 15.23 -4.15
N TYR A 97 7.93 16.08 -4.69
CA TYR A 97 6.54 16.20 -4.20
C TYR A 97 5.80 14.85 -4.21
N GLY A 98 6.05 14.00 -5.21
CA GLY A 98 5.49 12.66 -5.29
C GLY A 98 5.96 11.76 -4.15
N ASP A 99 7.26 11.81 -3.82
CA ASP A 99 7.82 11.03 -2.72
C ASP A 99 7.27 11.49 -1.37
N TRP A 100 7.12 12.80 -1.18
CA TRP A 100 6.50 13.37 0.02
C TRP A 100 5.05 12.95 0.17
N LEU A 101 4.27 12.91 -0.92
CA LEU A 101 2.89 12.43 -0.88
C LEU A 101 2.84 10.95 -0.48
N GLN A 102 3.70 10.13 -1.08
CA GLN A 102 3.79 8.71 -0.78
C GLN A 102 4.22 8.46 0.68
N TYR A 103 5.19 9.23 1.18
CA TYR A 103 5.61 9.22 2.58
C TYR A 103 4.43 9.52 3.51
N LEU A 104 3.63 10.56 3.25
CA LEU A 104 2.50 10.94 4.10
C LEU A 104 1.40 9.89 4.12
N ILE A 105 1.15 9.22 2.98
CA ILE A 105 0.21 8.09 2.91
C ILE A 105 0.66 6.97 3.83
N VAL A 106 1.94 6.57 3.73
CA VAL A 106 2.51 5.51 4.56
C VAL A 106 2.55 5.93 6.04
N ALA A 107 2.94 7.18 6.33
CA ALA A 107 2.97 7.72 7.68
C ALA A 107 1.57 7.70 8.32
N LYS A 108 0.54 8.13 7.59
CA LYS A 108 -0.86 8.06 8.03
C LYS A 108 -1.25 6.63 8.41
N ASP A 109 -0.95 5.65 7.56
CA ASP A 109 -1.31 4.26 7.80
C ASP A 109 -0.54 3.67 8.99
N VAL A 110 0.75 3.97 9.14
CA VAL A 110 1.55 3.51 10.28
C VAL A 110 1.08 4.15 11.59
N PHE A 111 0.93 5.48 11.64
CA PHE A 111 0.52 6.18 12.87
C PHE A 111 -0.93 5.88 13.27
N ALA A 112 -1.79 5.46 12.34
CA ALA A 112 -3.12 4.97 12.67
C ALA A 112 -3.12 3.60 13.37
N ASN A 113 -2.06 2.79 13.21
CA ASN A 113 -2.00 1.41 13.67
C ASN A 113 -1.01 1.15 14.82
N ILE A 114 -0.24 2.16 15.26
CA ILE A 114 0.71 2.03 16.38
C ILE A 114 0.24 2.79 17.62
N SER A 115 0.54 2.25 18.80
CA SER A 115 0.17 2.85 20.10
C SER A 115 1.39 3.46 20.82
N CYS A 116 2.20 4.28 20.14
CA CYS A 116 3.36 4.94 20.75
C CYS A 116 3.04 6.39 21.19
N VAL A 117 3.84 6.91 22.13
CA VAL A 117 3.72 8.29 22.61
C VAL A 117 3.89 9.24 21.42
N GLY A 118 2.90 10.11 21.21
CA GLY A 118 2.90 11.08 20.11
C GLY A 118 2.36 10.55 18.77
N ALA A 119 2.05 9.25 18.60
CA ALA A 119 1.49 8.74 17.33
C ALA A 119 0.20 9.44 16.93
N ALA A 120 -0.73 9.60 17.88
CA ALA A 120 -1.99 10.31 17.66
C ALA A 120 -1.76 11.77 17.27
N GLN A 121 -0.77 12.44 17.90
CA GLN A 121 -0.43 13.82 17.59
C GLN A 121 0.18 13.94 16.20
N THR A 122 1.12 13.07 15.83
CA THR A 122 1.73 13.04 14.49
C THR A 122 0.69 12.73 13.42
N PHE A 123 -0.25 11.82 13.69
CA PHE A 123 -1.39 11.56 12.81
C PHE A 123 -2.22 12.85 12.61
N ILE A 124 -2.60 13.52 13.69
CA ILE A 124 -3.36 14.77 13.65
C ILE A 124 -2.60 15.86 12.87
N GLU A 125 -1.29 16.01 13.05
CA GLU A 125 -0.46 16.96 12.30
C GLU A 125 -0.37 16.62 10.82
N THR A 126 -0.42 15.33 10.50
CA THR A 126 -0.33 14.80 9.12
C THR A 126 -1.63 15.02 8.37
N VAL A 127 -2.80 14.74 8.96
CA VAL A 127 -4.09 14.74 8.23
C VAL A 127 -5.11 15.77 8.72
N GLY A 128 -4.88 16.41 9.86
CA GLY A 128 -5.81 17.35 10.49
C GLY A 128 -6.61 16.71 11.63
N LYS A 129 -6.97 17.53 12.63
CA LYS A 129 -7.65 17.08 13.87
C LYS A 129 -9.04 16.48 13.62
N ASN A 130 -9.71 16.94 12.55
CA ASN A 130 -11.06 16.54 12.20
C ASN A 130 -11.09 15.42 11.15
N PHE A 131 -9.92 14.92 10.71
CA PHE A 131 -9.85 14.00 9.57
C PHE A 131 -10.62 12.71 9.84
N HIS A 132 -10.38 12.09 11.00
CA HIS A 132 -10.96 10.79 11.31
C HIS A 132 -12.49 10.87 11.45
N ILE A 133 -13.00 11.86 12.18
CA ILE A 133 -14.45 12.06 12.33
C ILE A 133 -15.09 12.49 11.00
N GLY A 134 -14.43 13.38 10.24
CA GLY A 134 -14.92 13.84 8.96
C GLY A 134 -15.00 12.72 7.92
N TYR A 135 -13.96 11.90 7.81
CA TYR A 135 -13.93 10.74 6.92
C TYR A 135 -15.03 9.73 7.26
N THR A 136 -15.13 9.34 8.54
CA THR A 136 -16.14 8.37 8.99
C THR A 136 -17.56 8.91 8.75
N VAL A 137 -17.83 10.16 9.13
CA VAL A 137 -19.15 10.77 8.93
C VAL A 137 -19.47 10.98 7.45
N ARG A 138 -18.49 11.31 6.60
CA ARG A 138 -18.69 11.39 5.16
C ARG A 138 -19.05 10.02 4.57
N ALA A 139 -18.36 8.96 4.98
CA ALA A 139 -18.67 7.61 4.55
C ALA A 139 -20.09 7.19 4.96
N ILE A 140 -20.48 7.47 6.21
CA ILE A 140 -21.86 7.24 6.70
C ILE A 140 -22.86 8.01 5.85
N THR A 141 -22.65 9.32 5.64
CA THR A 141 -23.59 10.18 4.87
C THR A 141 -23.77 9.69 3.43
N LEU A 142 -22.69 9.24 2.78
CA LEU A 142 -22.74 8.66 1.43
C LEU A 142 -23.49 7.33 1.41
N LEU A 143 -23.23 6.45 2.38
CA LEU A 143 -23.92 5.16 2.51
C LEU A 143 -25.42 5.34 2.83
N GLU A 144 -25.78 6.28 3.71
CA GLU A 144 -27.17 6.64 4.01
C GLU A 144 -27.91 7.11 2.74
N ARG A 145 -27.26 7.92 1.90
CA ARG A 145 -27.80 8.34 0.60
C ARG A 145 -27.96 7.16 -0.34
N ASP A 146 -26.91 6.36 -0.52
CA ASP A 146 -26.93 5.23 -1.44
C ASP A 146 -27.95 4.16 -1.00
N MET A 147 -28.17 4.01 0.31
CA MET A 147 -29.19 3.12 0.88
C MET A 147 -30.61 3.51 0.44
N LYS A 148 -30.92 4.82 0.32
CA LYS A 148 -32.23 5.29 -0.17
C LYS A 148 -32.52 4.85 -1.61
N ASN A 149 -31.48 4.57 -2.38
CA ASN A 149 -31.55 4.23 -3.80
C ASN A 149 -31.27 2.75 -4.10
N ALA A 150 -30.76 2.01 -3.11
CA ALA A 150 -30.39 0.61 -3.25
C ALA A 150 -31.60 -0.31 -3.07
N ASN A 151 -31.56 -1.47 -3.74
CA ASN A 151 -32.57 -2.52 -3.60
C ASN A 151 -31.95 -3.88 -3.30
N GLY A 152 -32.72 -4.74 -2.65
CA GLY A 152 -32.38 -6.15 -2.43
C GLY A 152 -31.07 -6.36 -1.68
N PHE A 153 -30.16 -7.16 -2.26
CA PHE A 153 -28.90 -7.55 -1.63
C PHE A 153 -27.97 -6.36 -1.33
N VAL A 154 -27.99 -5.31 -2.16
CA VAL A 154 -27.15 -4.13 -1.98
C VAL A 154 -27.49 -3.40 -0.68
N VAL A 155 -28.78 -3.32 -0.33
CA VAL A 155 -29.23 -2.75 0.96
C VAL A 155 -28.61 -3.49 2.13
N ARG A 156 -28.55 -4.83 2.06
CA ARG A 156 -27.95 -5.64 3.15
C ARG A 156 -26.46 -5.34 3.31
N ILE A 157 -25.72 -5.18 2.21
CA ILE A 157 -24.29 -4.80 2.26
C ILE A 157 -24.13 -3.40 2.85
N ILE A 158 -24.92 -2.42 2.38
CA ILE A 158 -24.82 -1.04 2.84
C ILE A 158 -25.13 -0.96 4.34
N LYS A 159 -26.18 -1.64 4.82
CA LYS A 159 -26.51 -1.72 6.25
C LYS A 159 -25.35 -2.26 7.08
N LYS A 160 -24.76 -3.38 6.67
CA LYS A 160 -23.61 -3.95 7.37
C LYS A 160 -22.41 -3.00 7.43
N LYS A 161 -22.17 -2.24 6.35
CA LYS A 161 -21.10 -1.22 6.33
C LYS A 161 -21.42 -0.02 7.22
N LEU A 162 -22.69 0.43 7.24
CA LEU A 162 -23.14 1.48 8.15
C LEU A 162 -22.92 1.07 9.61
N GLU A 163 -23.35 -0.13 10.00
CA GLU A 163 -23.13 -0.67 11.35
C GLU A 163 -21.64 -0.68 11.73
N THR A 164 -20.74 -1.03 10.80
CA THR A 164 -19.28 -0.96 11.04
C THR A 164 -18.81 0.48 11.29
N TYR A 165 -19.24 1.45 10.47
CA TYR A 165 -18.80 2.83 10.63
C TYR A 165 -19.42 3.51 11.85
N GLU A 166 -20.67 3.19 12.20
CA GLU A 166 -21.32 3.68 13.43
C GLU A 166 -20.60 3.16 14.66
N LYS A 167 -20.29 1.85 14.70
CA LYS A 167 -19.48 1.26 15.78
C LYS A 167 -18.09 1.90 15.89
N GLN A 168 -17.42 2.15 14.77
CA GLN A 168 -16.15 2.88 14.77
C GLN A 168 -16.30 4.30 15.31
N LEU A 169 -17.39 5.00 14.97
CA LEU A 169 -17.66 6.35 15.45
C LEU A 169 -17.89 6.38 16.97
N GLU A 170 -18.61 5.38 17.50
CA GLU A 170 -18.83 5.19 18.94
C GLU A 170 -17.52 4.86 19.68
N GLU A 171 -16.70 3.95 19.14
CA GLU A 171 -15.41 3.55 19.72
C GLU A 171 -14.43 4.74 19.85
N LEU A 172 -14.54 5.74 18.98
CA LEU A 172 -13.70 6.94 19.02
C LEU A 172 -14.14 7.94 20.10
N GLY A 173 -15.32 7.78 20.69
CA GLY A 173 -15.77 8.56 21.85
C GLY A 173 -15.96 10.05 21.59
N TYR A 174 -16.26 10.47 20.35
CA TYR A 174 -16.54 11.87 20.04
C TYR A 174 -17.85 12.33 20.67
N SER A 175 -17.93 13.62 21.05
CA SER A 175 -19.17 14.20 21.54
C SER A 175 -20.24 14.31 20.44
N ASP A 176 -21.51 14.16 20.82
CA ASP A 176 -22.65 14.36 19.91
C ASP A 176 -22.63 15.72 19.20
N SER A 177 -22.13 16.76 19.89
CA SER A 177 -22.00 18.10 19.32
C SER A 177 -21.02 18.13 18.14
N LEU A 178 -19.89 17.44 18.27
CA LEU A 178 -18.86 17.35 17.25
C LEU A 178 -19.30 16.44 16.09
N ILE A 179 -20.03 15.35 16.39
CA ILE A 179 -20.64 14.49 15.37
C ILE A 179 -21.66 15.28 14.54
N ARG A 180 -22.48 16.11 15.18
CA ARG A 180 -23.44 16.99 14.48
C ARG A 180 -22.74 18.00 13.59
N GLU A 181 -21.68 18.64 14.09
CA GLU A 181 -20.86 19.55 13.31
C GLU A 181 -20.22 18.84 12.11
N ALA A 182 -19.68 17.64 12.32
CA ALA A 182 -19.14 16.82 11.24
C ALA A 182 -20.19 16.50 10.19
N ARG A 183 -21.43 16.17 10.57
CA ARG A 183 -22.52 15.90 9.61
C ARG A 183 -22.86 17.14 8.78
N LEU A 184 -22.87 18.34 9.37
CA LEU A 184 -23.10 19.59 8.65
C LEU A 184 -21.99 19.87 7.63
N ASN A 185 -20.72 19.76 8.05
CA ASN A 185 -19.58 20.04 7.18
C ASN A 185 -19.40 18.96 6.09
N MET A 186 -19.59 17.69 6.42
CA MET A 186 -19.39 16.56 5.51
C MET A 186 -20.60 16.26 4.63
N GLY A 187 -21.77 16.81 4.95
CA GLY A 187 -22.98 16.69 4.14
C GLY A 187 -23.31 17.94 3.30
N CYS A 188 -22.48 18.98 3.35
CA CYS A 188 -22.79 20.30 2.78
C CYS A 188 -23.11 20.32 1.27
N ASP A 189 -22.61 19.33 0.52
CA ASP A 189 -22.81 19.18 -0.92
C ASP A 189 -23.85 18.13 -1.30
N MET A 190 -24.47 17.48 -0.32
CA MET A 190 -25.46 16.46 -0.56
C MET A 190 -26.77 17.14 -0.98
N VAL A 191 -26.93 17.31 -2.29
CA VAL A 191 -28.15 17.83 -2.90
C VAL A 191 -29.32 16.87 -2.61
N PRO A 192 -30.52 17.37 -2.27
CA PRO A 192 -31.71 16.55 -2.11
C PRO A 192 -31.98 15.70 -3.36
N PHE A 193 -32.42 14.46 -3.14
CA PHE A 193 -32.59 13.44 -4.18
C PHE A 193 -33.42 13.89 -5.40
N GLU A 194 -34.42 14.74 -5.18
CA GLU A 194 -35.32 15.22 -6.23
C GLU A 194 -34.62 16.15 -7.23
N GLU A 195 -33.64 16.93 -6.78
CA GLU A 195 -32.82 17.81 -7.64
C GLU A 195 -31.72 17.02 -8.38
N SER A 196 -31.25 15.90 -7.80
CA SER A 196 -30.24 15.05 -8.44
C SER A 196 -30.75 14.32 -9.68
N ARG A 197 -32.03 13.88 -9.71
CA ARG A 197 -32.62 13.22 -10.88
C ARG A 197 -32.82 14.16 -12.07
N ALA A 198 -33.12 15.43 -11.82
CA ALA A 198 -33.26 16.45 -12.87
C ALA A 198 -31.92 16.74 -13.58
N LEU A 199 -30.78 16.50 -12.91
CA LEU A 199 -29.43 16.61 -13.47
C LEU A 199 -28.96 15.31 -14.16
N ASP A 200 -29.53 14.16 -13.78
CA ASP A 200 -29.10 12.83 -14.23
C ASP A 200 -29.70 12.40 -15.58
N ASP A 201 -30.78 13.08 -16.04
CA ASP A 201 -31.38 12.85 -17.38
C ASP A 201 -30.43 13.22 -18.55
N HIS A 202 -29.25 13.79 -18.26
CA HIS A 202 -28.20 14.07 -19.24
C HIS A 202 -26.95 13.20 -19.16
N TYR A 203 -26.84 12.30 -18.18
CA TYR A 203 -25.67 11.41 -18.06
C TYR A 203 -26.09 9.95 -18.08
N HIS A 204 -25.80 9.28 -19.18
CA HIS A 204 -26.06 7.85 -19.33
C HIS A 204 -25.32 7.03 -18.25
N VAL A 205 -26.10 6.16 -17.59
CA VAL A 205 -25.78 5.29 -16.43
C VAL A 205 -24.62 4.30 -16.63
N HIS A 206 -23.88 4.37 -17.74
CA HIS A 206 -22.82 3.41 -18.11
C HIS A 206 -21.42 3.99 -18.36
N ASP A 207 -21.16 5.28 -18.11
CA ASP A 207 -19.82 5.87 -18.27
C ASP A 207 -18.90 5.69 -17.02
N SER A 208 -19.13 4.66 -16.20
CA SER A 208 -18.28 4.31 -15.04
C SER A 208 -17.04 3.48 -15.41
N LYS A 209 -16.76 3.30 -16.69
CA LYS A 209 -15.42 2.94 -17.16
C LYS A 209 -14.72 4.24 -17.53
N LEU A 210 -13.79 4.67 -16.67
CA LEU A 210 -12.76 5.65 -17.00
C LEU A 210 -12.20 5.31 -18.39
N LYS A 211 -12.73 5.98 -19.42
CA LYS A 211 -12.17 5.96 -20.75
C LYS A 211 -10.77 6.53 -20.59
N ILE A 212 -9.80 5.62 -20.68
CA ILE A 212 -8.39 5.87 -20.91
C ILE A 212 -8.33 6.93 -22.02
N GLY A 213 -8.18 8.21 -21.64
CA GLY A 213 -8.36 9.34 -22.57
C GLY A 213 -8.83 10.64 -21.93
N PHE A 214 -9.50 10.62 -20.76
CA PHE A 214 -9.71 11.83 -19.96
C PHE A 214 -8.43 12.17 -19.18
N PHE A 215 -7.35 12.49 -19.89
CA PHE A 215 -6.23 13.20 -19.28
C PHE A 215 -6.75 14.58 -18.88
N ARG A 216 -7.22 14.67 -17.64
CA ARG A 216 -7.47 15.92 -16.95
C ARG A 216 -6.18 16.72 -17.05
N THR A 217 -6.20 17.85 -17.76
CA THR A 217 -5.05 18.75 -17.82
C THR A 217 -4.55 19.04 -16.40
N ALA A 218 -3.27 19.38 -16.24
CA ALA A 218 -2.73 19.76 -14.93
C ALA A 218 -3.62 20.83 -14.27
N GLU A 219 -4.10 21.79 -15.07
CA GLU A 219 -5.06 22.83 -14.68
C GLU A 219 -6.41 22.29 -14.19
N TYR A 220 -7.00 21.30 -14.87
CA TYR A 220 -8.25 20.70 -14.41
C TYR A 220 -8.05 19.93 -13.10
N SER A 221 -6.93 19.22 -12.99
CA SER A 221 -6.57 18.48 -11.76
C SER A 221 -6.35 19.44 -10.59
N GLU A 222 -5.66 20.55 -10.84
CA GLU A 222 -5.45 21.62 -9.86
C GLU A 222 -6.79 22.26 -9.44
N HIS A 223 -7.66 22.58 -10.40
CA HIS A 223 -9.00 23.09 -10.11
C HIS A 223 -9.81 22.12 -9.26
N LEU A 224 -9.83 20.82 -9.61
CA LEU A 224 -10.55 19.81 -8.86
C LEU A 224 -10.00 19.64 -7.43
N LEU A 225 -8.67 19.67 -7.27
CA LEU A 225 -8.04 19.64 -5.96
C LEU A 225 -8.38 20.89 -5.15
N LYS A 226 -8.40 22.07 -5.77
CA LYS A 226 -8.78 23.33 -5.11
C LYS A 226 -10.23 23.31 -4.61
N GLU A 227 -11.16 22.84 -5.44
CA GLU A 227 -12.56 22.70 -5.06
C GLU A 227 -12.75 21.63 -3.97
N PHE A 228 -12.08 20.48 -4.10
CA PHE A 228 -12.08 19.44 -3.05
C PHE A 228 -11.58 20.01 -1.71
N ARG A 229 -10.44 20.73 -1.73
CA ARG A 229 -9.86 21.35 -0.54
C ARG A 229 -10.79 22.36 0.09
N LYS A 230 -11.39 23.25 -0.71
CA LYS A 230 -12.34 24.26 -0.22
C LYS A 230 -13.55 23.60 0.45
N LYS A 231 -14.09 22.58 -0.21
CA LYS A 231 -15.28 21.86 0.22
C LYS A 231 -15.08 21.06 1.51
N PHE A 232 -13.92 20.44 1.67
CA PHE A 232 -13.60 19.64 2.84
C PHE A 232 -12.59 20.31 3.78
N ALA A 233 -12.49 21.65 3.73
CA ALA A 233 -11.52 22.42 4.51
C ALA A 233 -11.60 22.12 6.02
N TRP A 234 -12.81 21.94 6.55
CA TRP A 234 -13.04 21.57 7.95
C TRP A 234 -12.36 20.25 8.34
N MET A 235 -12.36 19.24 7.44
CA MET A 235 -11.75 17.93 7.70
C MET A 235 -10.24 18.04 7.89
N PHE A 236 -9.61 18.96 7.17
CA PHE A 236 -8.15 19.14 7.13
C PHE A 236 -7.66 20.30 8.00
N GLU A 237 -8.52 20.85 8.87
CA GLU A 237 -8.15 21.96 9.74
C GLU A 237 -6.96 21.57 10.65
N GLY A 238 -5.92 22.40 10.65
CA GLY A 238 -4.69 22.17 11.41
C GLY A 238 -3.69 21.21 10.75
N CYS A 239 -3.94 20.75 9.51
CA CYS A 239 -2.98 19.98 8.75
C CYS A 239 -1.83 20.87 8.23
N SER A 240 -0.60 20.43 8.47
CA SER A 240 0.65 21.14 8.11
C SER A 240 0.84 21.42 6.61
N PHE A 241 0.11 20.73 5.75
CA PHE A 241 0.11 20.96 4.29
C PHE A 241 -0.76 22.14 3.83
N TYR A 242 -1.51 22.76 4.75
CA TYR A 242 -2.46 23.85 4.44
C TYR A 242 -2.01 25.23 4.93
N SER A 243 -0.83 25.33 5.56
CA SER A 243 -0.15 26.58 5.93
C SER A 243 0.99 26.89 4.97
#